data_AF-A0A9E4U4P1-F1
#
_entry.id   AF-A0A9E4U4P1-F1
#
_cell.length_a   1.000
_cell.length_b   1.000
_cell.length_c   1.000
_cell.angle_alpha   90.00
_cell.angle_beta   90.00
_cell.angle_gamma   90.00
#
_symmetry.space_group_name_H-M   'P 1'
#
loop_
_entity.id
_entity.type
_entity.pdbx_description
1 polymer ?
#
loop_
_entity_poly.entity_id
_entity_poly.type
_entity_poly.pdbx_seq_one_letter_code
_entity_poly.pdbx_strand_id
1 'polypeptide(L)'
;MPPSMKEHGRPAFGDGQDPEQTVDRILTDVAARGDEAVRQYTRSLDGWDGEAFELSGENMAEAARSLAPDLLAALEEAAGRVRAFHQACLPVGWFDEAMGLGQ
;
A
#
# COMPACT_ATOMS: atom_id res chain seq x y z
N MET A 1 5.93 -12.21 20.69
CA MET A 1 5.27 -10.94 20.28
C MET A 1 5.31 -9.92 21.41
N PRO A 2 5.61 -8.65 21.11
CA PRO A 2 5.51 -7.55 22.08
C PRO A 2 4.05 -7.34 22.53
N PRO A 3 3.82 -6.89 23.79
CA PRO A 3 2.47 -6.75 24.37
C PRO A 3 1.53 -5.84 23.57
N SER A 4 2.08 -4.76 22.98
CA SER A 4 1.34 -3.75 22.20
C SER A 4 0.66 -4.32 20.94
N MET A 5 1.17 -5.41 20.41
CA MET A 5 0.65 -6.04 19.19
C MET A 5 -0.51 -6.99 19.47
N LYS A 6 -0.72 -7.39 20.73
CA LYS A 6 -1.90 -8.17 21.16
C LYS A 6 -3.16 -7.31 21.30
N GLU A 7 -3.01 -5.99 21.50
CA GLU A 7 -4.15 -5.08 21.71
C GLU A 7 -4.82 -4.61 20.42
N HIS A 8 -4.05 -4.37 19.36
CA HIS A 8 -4.56 -3.82 18.09
C HIS A 8 -5.16 -4.88 17.15
N GLY A 9 -4.96 -6.18 17.42
CA GLY A 9 -5.47 -7.30 16.60
C GLY A 9 -6.82 -7.85 17.04
N ARG A 10 -7.45 -7.30 18.08
CA ARG A 10 -8.56 -7.95 18.80
C ARG A 10 -9.86 -8.15 18.01
N PRO A 11 -10.36 -7.21 17.18
CA PRO A 11 -11.63 -7.45 16.49
C PRO A 11 -11.47 -8.08 15.09
N ALA A 12 -10.33 -7.88 14.41
CA ALA A 12 -10.15 -8.33 13.02
C ALA A 12 -9.80 -9.82 12.88
N PHE A 13 -9.09 -10.38 13.86
CA PHE A 13 -8.49 -11.72 13.74
C PHE A 13 -9.03 -12.75 14.74
N GLY A 14 -10.02 -12.37 15.55
CA GLY A 14 -10.66 -13.23 16.55
C GLY A 14 -9.77 -13.49 17.76
N ASP A 15 -10.33 -13.35 18.96
CA ASP A 15 -9.62 -13.52 20.23
C ASP A 15 -8.89 -14.87 20.29
N GLY A 16 -7.55 -14.84 20.26
CA GLY A 16 -6.70 -16.01 20.50
C GLY A 16 -6.10 -16.71 19.27
N GLN A 17 -6.28 -16.19 18.05
CA GLN A 17 -5.56 -16.71 16.88
C GLN A 17 -4.13 -16.17 16.82
N ASP A 18 -3.20 -17.07 16.50
CA ASP A 18 -1.82 -16.71 16.15
C ASP A 18 -1.85 -15.86 14.85
N PRO A 19 -1.27 -14.64 14.85
CA PRO A 19 -1.24 -13.81 13.66
C PRO A 19 -0.60 -14.50 12.45
N GLU A 20 0.40 -15.36 12.67
CA GLU A 20 1.06 -16.11 11.61
C GLU A 20 0.07 -17.06 10.92
N GLN A 21 -0.65 -17.87 11.70
CA GLN A 21 -1.68 -18.79 11.18
C GLN A 21 -2.80 -18.05 10.45
N THR A 22 -3.13 -16.83 10.91
CA THR A 22 -4.17 -16.03 10.29
C THR A 22 -3.74 -15.50 8.94
N VAL A 23 -2.50 -15.00 8.83
CA VAL A 23 -1.90 -14.57 7.56
C VAL A 23 -1.80 -15.75 6.60
N ASP A 24 -1.32 -16.90 7.06
CA ASP A 24 -1.20 -18.12 6.23
C ASP A 24 -2.55 -18.53 5.64
N ARG A 25 -3.63 -18.46 6.42
CA ARG A 25 -5.00 -18.73 5.95
C ARG A 25 -5.42 -17.74 4.87
N ILE A 26 -5.23 -16.44 5.09
CA ILE A 26 -5.59 -15.40 4.12
C ILE A 26 -4.82 -15.61 2.80
N LEU A 27 -3.51 -15.85 2.88
CA LEU A 27 -2.67 -16.11 1.70
C LEU A 27 -3.13 -17.35 0.95
N THR A 28 -3.42 -18.45 1.66
CA THR A 28 -3.93 -19.70 1.07
C THR A 28 -5.27 -19.48 0.38
N ASP A 29 -6.18 -18.75 1.01
CA ASP A 29 -7.49 -18.43 0.48
C ASP A 29 -7.42 -17.57 -0.78
N VAL A 30 -6.59 -16.52 -0.77
CA VAL A 30 -6.40 -15.64 -1.92
C VAL A 30 -5.71 -16.39 -3.06
N ALA A 31 -4.75 -17.27 -2.79
CA ALA A 31 -4.13 -18.10 -3.81
C ALA A 31 -5.13 -19.08 -4.45
N ALA A 32 -6.06 -19.63 -3.67
CA ALA A 32 -7.02 -20.62 -4.16
C ALA A 32 -8.25 -20.00 -4.86
N ARG A 33 -8.73 -18.85 -4.36
CA ARG A 33 -10.02 -18.25 -4.76
C ARG A 33 -9.91 -16.84 -5.35
N GLY A 34 -8.72 -16.25 -5.36
CA GLY A 34 -8.46 -14.93 -5.93
C GLY A 34 -9.35 -13.84 -5.35
N ASP A 35 -9.93 -13.02 -6.22
CA ASP A 35 -10.77 -11.87 -5.88
C ASP A 35 -11.98 -12.23 -5.00
N GLU A 36 -12.51 -13.45 -5.09
CA GLU A 36 -13.61 -13.89 -4.22
C GLU A 36 -13.20 -13.83 -2.75
N ALA A 37 -12.01 -14.37 -2.43
CA ALA A 37 -11.44 -14.30 -1.08
C ALA A 37 -11.14 -12.87 -0.69
N VAL A 38 -10.61 -12.05 -1.61
CA VAL A 38 -10.36 -10.62 -1.35
C VAL A 38 -11.67 -9.92 -0.94
N ARG A 39 -12.76 -10.09 -1.70
CA ARG A 39 -14.07 -9.50 -1.36
C ARG A 39 -14.60 -9.98 -0.02
N GLN A 40 -14.44 -11.27 0.28
CA GLN A 40 -14.83 -11.83 1.58
C GLN A 40 -14.08 -11.12 2.72
N TYR A 41 -12.76 -10.98 2.60
CA TYR A 41 -11.94 -10.36 3.63
C TYR A 41 -12.20 -8.86 3.74
N THR A 42 -12.30 -8.13 2.63
CA THR A 42 -12.63 -6.69 2.63
C THR A 42 -13.98 -6.42 3.30
N ARG A 43 -15.01 -7.25 3.05
CA ARG A 43 -16.29 -7.15 3.77
C ARG A 43 -16.12 -7.36 5.27
N SER A 44 -15.36 -8.37 5.68
CA SER A 44 -15.23 -8.72 7.11
C SER A 44 -14.35 -7.76 7.91
N LEU A 45 -13.31 -7.21 7.27
CA LEU A 45 -12.27 -6.41 7.93
C LEU A 45 -12.58 -4.91 7.82
N ASP A 46 -12.93 -4.46 6.60
CA ASP A 46 -13.13 -3.04 6.30
C ASP A 46 -14.62 -2.65 6.28
N GLY A 47 -15.52 -3.64 6.34
CA GLY A 47 -16.97 -3.41 6.22
C GLY A 47 -17.40 -2.92 4.84
N TRP A 48 -16.54 -3.02 3.84
CA TRP A 48 -16.77 -2.50 2.49
C TRP A 48 -17.19 -3.61 1.53
N ASP A 49 -18.25 -3.36 0.77
CA ASP A 49 -18.84 -4.31 -0.19
C ASP A 49 -18.99 -3.71 -1.59
N GLY A 50 -18.04 -2.86 -1.99
CA GLY A 50 -18.07 -2.22 -3.29
C GLY A 50 -17.73 -3.19 -4.43
N GLU A 51 -18.20 -2.85 -5.63
CA GLU A 51 -18.02 -3.70 -6.81
C GLU A 51 -16.61 -3.60 -7.41
N ALA A 52 -16.04 -2.39 -7.46
CA ALA A 52 -14.73 -2.13 -8.07
C ALA A 52 -13.66 -1.91 -7.00
N PHE A 53 -12.58 -2.70 -7.04
CA PHE A 53 -11.41 -2.50 -6.19
C PHE A 53 -10.61 -1.25 -6.56
N GLU A 54 -10.60 -0.91 -7.84
CA GLU A 54 -9.88 0.24 -8.35
C GLU A 54 -10.75 1.50 -8.26
N LEU A 55 -10.18 2.57 -7.70
CA LEU A 55 -10.79 3.89 -7.73
C LEU A 55 -10.69 4.46 -9.15
N SER A 56 -11.78 5.02 -9.67
CA SER A 56 -11.73 5.71 -10.95
C SER A 56 -10.88 6.99 -10.86
N GLY A 57 -10.27 7.37 -11.99
CA GLY A 57 -9.55 8.65 -12.06
C GLY A 57 -10.45 9.85 -11.75
N GLU A 58 -11.74 9.75 -12.04
CA GLU A 58 -12.74 10.76 -11.69
C GLU A 58 -12.91 10.90 -10.17
N ASN A 59 -13.03 9.78 -9.45
CA ASN A 59 -13.12 9.78 -7.99
C ASN A 59 -11.86 10.40 -7.36
N MET A 60 -10.67 10.09 -7.91
CA MET A 60 -9.42 10.69 -7.45
C MET A 60 -9.39 12.21 -7.68
N ALA A 61 -9.81 12.67 -8.87
CA ALA A 61 -9.86 14.08 -9.20
C ALA A 61 -10.91 14.86 -8.38
N GLU A 62 -12.04 14.23 -8.07
CA GLU A 62 -13.05 14.79 -7.17
C GLU A 62 -12.51 14.91 -5.74
N ALA A 63 -11.89 13.85 -5.22
CA ALA A 63 -11.26 13.88 -3.90
C ALA A 63 -10.20 14.99 -3.80
N ALA A 64 -9.35 15.14 -4.82
CA ALA A 64 -8.36 16.22 -4.87
C ALA A 64 -9.01 17.61 -4.87
N ARG A 65 -10.08 17.82 -5.65
CA ARG A 65 -10.83 19.09 -5.68
C ARG A 65 -11.56 19.41 -4.38
N SER A 66 -11.88 18.39 -3.58
CA SER A 66 -12.56 18.57 -2.29
C SER A 66 -11.64 19.12 -1.17
N LEU A 67 -10.32 19.09 -1.38
CA LEU A 67 -9.36 19.57 -0.40
C LEU A 67 -9.31 21.10 -0.34
N ALA A 68 -8.98 21.64 0.83
CA ALA A 68 -8.65 23.05 0.96
C ALA A 68 -7.42 23.40 0.08
N PRO A 69 -7.41 24.54 -0.62
CA PRO A 69 -6.32 24.91 -1.53
C PRO A 69 -4.93 24.85 -0.89
N ASP A 70 -4.80 25.36 0.35
CA ASP A 70 -3.52 25.37 1.07
C ASP A 70 -3.04 23.95 1.43
N LEU A 71 -3.96 23.02 1.71
CA LEU A 71 -3.63 21.63 1.98
C LEU A 71 -3.16 20.92 0.70
N LEU A 72 -3.85 21.14 -0.42
CA LEU A 72 -3.44 20.59 -1.70
C LEU A 72 -2.04 21.10 -2.10
N ALA A 73 -1.80 22.41 -1.98
CA ALA A 73 -0.50 23.01 -2.26
C ALA A 73 0.62 22.42 -1.38
N ALA A 74 0.36 22.22 -0.09
CA ALA A 74 1.33 21.61 0.82
C ALA A 74 1.66 20.15 0.44
N LEU A 75 0.66 19.36 0.03
CA LEU A 75 0.85 17.99 -0.43
C LEU A 75 1.65 17.92 -1.74
N GLU A 76 1.37 18.82 -2.68
CA GLU A 76 2.11 18.94 -3.94
C GLU A 76 3.58 19.31 -3.71
N GLU A 77 3.85 20.26 -2.81
CA GLU A 77 5.21 20.65 -2.44
C GLU A 77 5.97 19.48 -1.79
N ALA A 78 5.35 18.78 -0.84
CA ALA A 78 5.94 17.62 -0.19
C ALA A 78 6.26 16.52 -1.20
N ALA A 79 5.32 16.20 -2.10
CA ALA A 79 5.52 15.23 -3.17
C ALA A 79 6.66 15.64 -4.12
N GLY A 80 6.77 16.93 -4.45
CA GLY A 80 7.87 17.49 -5.24
C GLY A 80 9.24 17.28 -4.58
N ARG A 81 9.36 17.59 -3.29
CA ARG A 81 10.59 17.40 -2.51
C ARG A 81 11.00 15.93 -2.40
N VAL A 82 10.05 15.05 -2.10
CA VAL A 82 10.26 13.60 -2.05
C VAL A 82 10.76 13.09 -3.40
N ARG A 83 10.13 13.49 -4.51
CA ARG A 83 10.53 13.10 -5.86
C ARG A 83 11.95 13.58 -6.18
N ALA A 84 12.27 14.86 -5.92
CA ALA A 84 13.59 15.41 -6.20
C ALA A 84 14.70 14.67 -5.46
N PHE A 85 14.50 14.36 -4.17
CA PHE A 85 15.46 13.58 -3.39
C PHE A 85 15.65 12.16 -3.96
N HIS A 86 14.56 11.41 -4.20
CA HIS A 86 14.67 10.03 -4.68
C HIS A 86 15.22 9.93 -6.11
N GLN A 87 14.95 10.93 -6.96
CA GLN A 87 15.57 11.01 -8.29
C GLN A 87 17.09 11.18 -8.19
N ALA A 88 17.58 11.98 -7.24
CA ALA A 88 19.01 12.13 -7.00
C ALA A 88 19.66 10.87 -6.38
N CYS A 89 18.88 10.01 -5.72
CA CYS A 89 19.32 8.73 -5.18
C CYS A 89 19.32 7.58 -6.19
N LEU A 90 18.80 7.78 -7.41
CA LEU A 90 18.84 6.73 -8.42
C LEU A 90 20.30 6.35 -8.71
N PRO A 91 20.60 5.05 -8.87
CA PRO A 91 21.92 4.62 -9.27
C PRO A 91 22.33 5.34 -10.55
N VAL A 92 23.44 6.07 -10.51
CA VAL A 92 24.06 6.54 -11.74
C VAL A 92 24.62 5.31 -12.45
N GLY A 93 24.22 5.10 -13.70
CA GLY A 93 24.79 4.03 -14.52
C GLY A 93 26.30 4.20 -14.53
N TRP A 94 27.04 3.15 -14.17
CA TRP A 94 28.48 3.14 -14.32
C TRP A 94 28.75 2.85 -15.81
N PHE A 95 29.11 3.88 -16.57
CA PHE A 95 29.61 3.73 -17.92
C PHE A 95 30.90 4.54 -18.01
N ASP A 96 32.03 3.83 -18.08
CA ASP A 96 33.35 4.43 -18.27
C ASP A 96 33.75 4.22 -19.74
N GLU A 97 33.55 5.25 -20.57
CA GLU A 97 33.96 5.24 -21.97
C GLU A 97 35.50 5.19 -22.13
N ALA A 98 36.27 5.53 -21.10
CA ALA A 98 37.73 5.56 -21.14
C ALA A 98 38.38 4.22 -20.75
N MET A 99 37.77 3.43 -19.86
CA MET A 99 38.34 2.16 -19.39
C MET A 99 37.70 0.90 -19.98
N GLY A 100 36.61 1.01 -20.73
CA GLY A 100 35.92 -0.14 -21.31
C GLY A 100 35.33 -1.08 -20.24
N LEU A 101 34.72 -2.19 -20.70
CA LEU A 101 34.20 -3.21 -19.79
C LEU A 101 35.39 -3.99 -19.22
N GLY A 102 35.80 -3.66 -18.00
CA GLY A 102 36.86 -4.36 -17.28
C GLY A 102 36.71 -5.88 -17.40
N GLN A 103 37.66 -6.50 -18.12
CA GLN A 103 37.89 -7.94 -18.21
C GLN A 103 39.01 -8.30 -17.24
#